data_AF-A0A3B9F982-F1
#
_entry.id   AF-A0A3B9F982-F1
#
_cell.length_a   1.000
_cell.length_b   1.000
_cell.length_c   1.000
_cell.angle_alpha   90.00
_cell.angle_beta   90.00
_cell.angle_gamma   90.00
#
_symmetry.space_group_name_H-M   'P 1'
#
loop_
_entity.id
_entity.type
_entity.pdbx_description
1 polymer ?
#
loop_
_entity_poly.entity_id
_entity_poly.type
_entity_poly.pdbx_seq_one_letter_code
_entity_poly.pdbx_strand_id
1 'polypeptide(L)' 'MGNSFGHFFRITTFGESHGSEIGVVIDGCPPRLEISVDEIQ' A
#
# COMPACT_ATOMS: atom_id res chain seq x y z
N MET A 1 -12.22 3.55 11.48
CA MET A 1 -10.92 2.85 11.32
C MET A 1 -11.23 1.48 10.75
N GLY A 2 -10.87 1.21 9.50
CA GLY A 2 -11.21 -0.09 8.89
C GLY A 2 -10.33 -0.45 7.69
N ASN A 3 -9.76 0.55 7.02
CA ASN A 3 -8.88 0.36 5.87
C ASN A 3 -7.39 0.56 6.21
N SER A 4 -7.02 0.69 7.49
CA SER A 4 -5.63 0.91 7.91
C SER A 4 -5.20 -0.13 8.94
N PHE A 5 -4.04 -0.75 8.73
CA PHE A 5 -3.45 -1.75 9.60
C PHE A 5 -1.97 -1.45 9.85
N GLY A 6 -1.50 -1.62 11.10
CA GLY A 6 -0.11 -1.43 11.49
C GLY A 6 0.20 -0.11 12.21
N HIS A 7 1.39 -0.04 12.81
CA HIS A 7 1.87 1.13 13.58
C HIS A 7 3.14 1.73 12.97
N PHE A 8 4.25 0.99 12.98
CA PHE A 8 5.53 1.44 12.40
C PHE A 8 5.63 1.17 10.89
N PHE A 9 5.18 -0.01 10.46
CA PHE A 9 4.91 -0.32 9.06
C PHE A 9 3.40 -0.36 8.90
N ARG A 10 2.85 0.62 8.18
CA ARG A 10 1.41 0.85 8.13
C ARG A 10 0.90 0.77 6.70
N ILE A 11 -0.20 0.07 6.54
CA ILE A 11 -0.85 -0.20 5.25
C ILE A 11 -2.21 0.48 5.28
N THR A 12 -2.51 1.32 4.30
CA THR A 12 -3.81 1.98 4.15
C THR A 12 -4.35 1.73 2.75
N THR A 13 -5.47 1.02 2.63
CA THR A 13 -6.09 0.68 1.34
C THR A 13 -7.16 1.68 0.92
N PHE A 14 -7.40 1.78 -0.39
CA PHE A 14 -8.47 2.60 -0.98
C PHE A 14 -8.97 2.02 -2.31
N GLY A 15 -10.13 2.53 -2.74
CA GLY A 15 -10.79 2.15 -3.99
C GLY A 15 -11.86 1.07 -3.82
N GLU A 16 -12.60 0.84 -4.89
CA GLU A 16 -13.73 -0.09 -4.95
C GLU A 16 -13.53 -1.08 -6.11
N SER A 17 -14.05 -2.31 -5.98
CA SER A 17 -13.85 -3.37 -6.99
C SER A 17 -14.41 -3.02 -8.38
N HIS A 18 -15.43 -2.17 -8.44
CA HIS A 18 -16.02 -1.65 -9.68
C HIS A 18 -15.72 -0.16 -9.92
N GLY A 19 -14.82 0.42 -9.11
CA GLY A 19 -14.35 1.78 -9.28
C GLY A 19 -13.33 1.88 -10.42
N SER A 20 -12.92 3.10 -10.73
CA SER A 20 -11.89 3.33 -11.76
C SER A 20 -10.54 2.72 -11.36
N GLU A 21 -10.21 2.71 -10.07
CA GLU A 21 -8.92 2.26 -9.54
C GLU A 21 -9.05 1.70 -8.11
N ILE A 22 -8.09 0.84 -7.73
CA ILE A 22 -7.84 0.40 -6.35
C ILE A 22 -6.37 0.60 -6.02
N GLY A 23 -6.05 0.76 -4.73
CA GLY A 23 -4.67 0.94 -4.34
C GLY A 23 -4.41 0.88 -2.84
N VAL A 24 -3.14 1.11 -2.51
CA VAL A 24 -2.63 1.06 -1.15
C VAL A 24 -1.52 2.09 -0.96
N VAL A 25 -1.49 2.71 0.21
CA VAL A 25 -0.37 3.50 0.70
C VAL A 25 0.37 2.69 1.75
N ILE A 26 1.69 2.58 1.62
CA ILE A 26 2.57 1.90 2.56
C ILE A 26 3.49 2.93 3.21
N ASP A 27 3.33 3.11 4.52
CA ASP A 27 4.21 3.93 5.35
C ASP A 27 5.23 3.08 6.11
N GLY A 28 6.39 3.68 6.40
CA GLY A 28 7.43 3.03 7.19
C GLY A 28 8.34 2.10 6.39
N CYS A 29 8.32 2.21 5.05
CA CYS A 29 9.28 1.52 4.21
C CYS A 29 10.70 2.00 4.54
N PRO A 30 11.66 1.09 4.85
CA PRO A 30 13.03 1.48 5.11
C PRO A 30 13.66 2.11 3.85
N PRO A 31 14.55 3.09 4.01
CA PRO A 31 15.21 3.72 2.87
C PRO A 31 16.11 2.72 2.15
N ARG A 32 16.32 2.95 0.84
CA ARG A 32 17.18 2.13 -0.03
C ARG A 32 16.69 0.69 -0.23
N LEU A 33 15.42 0.41 0.04
CA LEU A 33 14.78 -0.78 -0.49
C LEU A 33 14.66 -0.62 -2.01
N GLU A 34 15.36 -1.45 -2.77
CA GLU A 34 15.12 -1.55 -4.21
C GLU A 34 13.69 -2.09 -4.42
N ILE A 35 12.94 -1.45 -5.30
CA ILE A 35 11.56 -1.83 -5.61
C ILE A 35 11.26 -1.53 -7.08
N SER A 36 10.60 -2.48 -7.73
CA SER A 36 10.18 -2.38 -9.12
C SER A 36 8.73 -2.81 -9.29
N VAL A 37 8.12 -2.45 -10.42
CA VAL A 37 6.74 -2.86 -10.74
C VAL A 37 6.67 -4.37 -10.97
N ASP A 38 7.71 -4.95 -11.59
CA ASP A 38 7.78 -6.40 -11.86
C ASP A 38 7.80 -7.23 -10.57
N GLU A 39 8.29 -6.70 -9.46
CA GLU A 39 8.26 -7.37 -8.15
C GLU A 39 6.88 -7.29 -7.46
N ILE A 40 5.98 -6.41 -7.93
CA ILE A 40 4.65 -6.17 -7.36
C ILE A 40 3.53 -6.86 -8.18
N GLN A 41 3.75 -7.12 -9.47
CA GLN A 41 2.77 -7.71 -10.40
C GLN A 41 2.75 -9.24 -10.37
#